data_AF-A0A202E639-F1
#
_entry.id   AF-A0A202E639-F1
#
_cell.length_a   1.000
_cell.length_b   1.000
_cell.length_c   1.000
_cell.angle_alpha   90.00
_cell.angle_beta   90.00
_cell.angle_gamma   90.00
#
_symmetry.space_group_name_H-M   'P 1'
#
loop_
_entity.id
_entity.type
_entity.pdbx_description
1 polymer ?
#
loop_
_entity_poly.entity_id
_entity_poly.type
_entity_poly.pdbx_seq_one_letter_code
_entity_poly.pdbx_strand_id
1 'polypeptide(L)' 'MATDSALFSRERLREIGIRLLVDIMAIVVWITTVTVVFRLAELSITAYYVTIFLGVVVYSVVFDPWSVRP' A
#
# COMPACT_ATOMS: atom_id res chain seq x y z
N MET A 1 -6.91 29.28 -20.45
CA MET A 1 -6.97 27.98 -21.14
C MET A 1 -5.69 27.14 -21.00
N ALA A 2 -4.48 27.63 -21.33
CA ALA A 2 -3.24 26.87 -21.07
C ALA A 2 -2.79 26.88 -19.58
N THR A 3 -3.19 27.89 -18.82
CA THR A 3 -2.88 28.02 -17.39
C THR A 3 -3.72 27.10 -16.50
N ASP A 4 -4.96 26.81 -16.91
CA ASP A 4 -5.92 26.00 -16.16
C ASP A 4 -5.56 24.50 -16.18
N SER A 5 -5.03 24.02 -17.30
CA SER A 5 -4.58 22.62 -17.45
C SER A 5 -3.30 22.32 -16.65
N ALA A 6 -2.40 23.29 -16.51
CA ALA A 6 -1.18 23.15 -15.72
C ALA A 6 -1.47 23.10 -14.21
N LEU A 7 -2.44 23.90 -13.72
CA LEU A 7 -2.90 23.84 -12.33
C LEU A 7 -3.59 22.51 -12.03
N PHE A 8 -4.48 22.05 -12.91
CA PHE A 8 -5.18 20.79 -12.76
C PHE A 8 -4.25 19.58 -12.71
N SER A 9 -3.18 19.57 -13.53
CA SER A 9 -2.16 18.51 -13.51
C SER A 9 -1.41 18.46 -12.17
N ARG A 10 -1.05 19.63 -11.59
CA ARG A 10 -0.34 19.70 -10.32
C ARG A 10 -1.19 19.22 -9.13
N GLU A 11 -2.46 19.59 -9.09
CA GLU A 11 -3.37 19.10 -8.05
C GLU A 11 -3.53 17.58 -8.12
N ARG A 12 -3.72 17.05 -9.33
CA ARG A 12 -3.86 15.60 -9.54
C ARG A 12 -2.58 14.84 -9.16
N LEU A 13 -1.40 15.35 -9.52
CA LEU A 13 -0.11 14.76 -9.12
C LEU A 13 0.11 14.79 -7.60
N ARG A 14 -0.27 15.89 -6.93
CA ARG A 14 -0.19 16.01 -5.48
C ARG A 14 -1.10 15.00 -4.79
N GLU A 15 -2.31 14.83 -5.30
CA GLU A 15 -3.29 13.89 -4.75
C GLU A 15 -2.83 12.43 -4.93
N ILE A 16 -2.30 12.08 -6.10
CA ILE A 16 -1.67 10.78 -6.36
C ILE A 16 -0.47 10.56 -5.43
N GLY A 17 0.38 11.58 -5.27
CA GLY A 17 1.56 11.51 -4.40
C GLY A 17 1.20 11.27 -2.93
N ILE A 18 0.17 11.95 -2.42
CA ILE A 18 -0.31 11.73 -1.04
C ILE A 18 -0.85 10.31 -0.87
N ARG A 19 -1.65 9.80 -1.81
CA ARG A 19 -2.13 8.41 -1.77
C ARG A 19 -0.98 7.41 -1.76
N LEU A 20 -0.03 7.54 -2.68
CA LEU A 20 1.17 6.69 -2.73
C LEU A 20 1.95 6.71 -1.41
N LEU A 21 2.08 7.89 -0.78
CA LEU A 21 2.78 8.00 0.50
C LEU A 21 2.03 7.22 1.59
N VAL A 22 0.71 7.33 1.65
CA VAL A 22 -0.15 6.61 2.60
C VAL A 22 -0.06 5.10 2.36
N ASP A 23 -0.11 4.66 1.10
CA ASP A 23 -0.02 3.25 0.73
C ASP A 23 1.32 2.65 1.16
N ILE A 24 2.43 3.36 0.89
CA ILE A 24 3.76 2.95 1.32
C ILE A 24 3.84 2.86 2.85
N MET A 25 3.31 3.87 3.56
CA MET A 25 3.31 3.86 5.03
C MET A 25 2.50 2.69 5.59
N ALA A 26 1.35 2.38 5.02
CA ALA A 26 0.53 1.24 5.43
C ALA A 26 1.27 -0.09 5.23
N ILE A 27 1.93 -0.28 4.09
CA ILE A 27 2.74 -1.48 3.80
C ILE A 27 3.90 -1.60 4.77
N VAL A 28 4.64 -0.51 5.03
CA VAL A 28 5.76 -0.51 5.98
C VAL A 28 5.29 -0.89 7.37
N VAL A 29 4.22 -0.25 7.86
CA VAL A 29 3.65 -0.54 9.18
C VAL A 29 3.20 -2.01 9.28
N TRP A 30 2.58 -2.56 8.23
CA TRP A 30 2.19 -3.96 8.18
C TRP A 30 3.39 -4.89 8.28
N ILE A 31 4.42 -4.69 7.46
CA ILE A 31 5.64 -5.51 7.46
C ILE A 31 6.31 -5.46 8.83
N THR A 32 6.46 -4.26 9.42
CA THR A 32 7.05 -4.11 10.76
C THR A 32 6.23 -4.85 11.82
N THR A 33 4.90 -4.74 11.78
CA THR A 33 4.01 -5.41 12.74
C THR A 33 4.12 -6.93 12.62
N VAL A 34 4.05 -7.47 11.40
CA VAL A 34 4.21 -8.92 11.15
C VAL A 34 5.60 -9.39 11.60
N THR A 35 6.65 -8.61 11.34
CA THR A 35 8.02 -8.94 11.77
C THR A 35 8.12 -9.07 13.29
N VAL A 36 7.54 -8.13 14.04
CA VAL A 36 7.53 -8.16 15.50
C VAL A 36 6.75 -9.37 16.01
N VAL A 37 5.53 -9.59 15.51
CA VAL A 37 4.68 -10.72 15.92
C VAL A 37 5.37 -12.06 15.66
N PHE A 38 5.95 -12.26 14.47
CA PHE A 38 6.62 -13.51 14.11
C PHE A 38 7.90 -13.74 14.91
N ARG A 39 8.65 -12.68 15.23
CA ARG A 39 9.80 -12.77 16.13
C ARG A 39 9.41 -13.19 17.54
N LEU A 40 8.29 -12.67 18.06
CA LEU A 40 7.82 -13.00 19.40
C LEU A 40 7.24 -14.42 19.49
N ALA A 41 6.61 -14.89 18.41
CA ALA A 41 5.96 -16.20 18.37
C ALA A 41 6.86 -17.32 17.80
N GLU A 42 8.12 -17.02 17.46
CA GLU A 42 9.11 -17.95 16.89
C GLU A 42 8.55 -18.80 15.71
N LEU A 43 7.73 -18.17 14.88
CA LEU A 43 7.04 -18.84 13.78
C LEU A 43 7.99 -19.09 12.59
N SER A 44 7.60 -20.03 11.72
CA SER A 44 8.38 -20.38 10.54
C SER A 44 8.50 -19.21 9.55
N ILE A 45 9.65 -19.14 8.88
CA ILE A 45 9.94 -18.13 7.84
C ILE A 45 8.94 -18.23 6.67
N THR A 46 8.48 -19.45 6.34
CA THR A 46 7.47 -19.64 5.30
C THR A 46 6.15 -18.97 5.67
N ALA A 47 5.69 -19.14 6.92
CA ALA A 47 4.47 -18.50 7.39
C ALA A 47 4.60 -16.96 7.38
N TYR A 48 5.79 -16.43 7.71
CA TYR A 48 6.07 -14.99 7.67
C TYR A 48 5.84 -14.41 6.28
N TYR A 49 6.42 -15.02 5.24
CA TYR A 49 6.26 -14.54 3.86
C TYR A 49 4.81 -14.65 3.37
N VAL A 50 4.13 -15.75 3.72
CA VAL A 50 2.71 -15.93 3.38
C VAL A 50 1.86 -14.82 4.03
N THR A 51 2.09 -14.50 5.30
CA THR A 51 1.34 -13.45 5.98
C THR A 51 1.61 -12.05 5.42
N ILE A 52 2.86 -11.73 5.09
CA ILE A 52 3.17 -10.46 4.41
C ILE A 52 2.44 -10.37 3.08
N PHE A 53 2.57 -11.40 2.24
CA PHE A 53 1.96 -11.43 0.92
C PHE A 53 0.44 -11.30 1.00
N LEU A 54 -0.19 -12.06 1.92
CA LEU A 54 -1.63 -12.02 2.12
C LEU A 54 -2.09 -10.63 2.56
N GLY A 55 -1.37 -9.97 3.47
CA GLY A 55 -1.73 -8.62 3.93
C GLY A 55 -1.65 -7.58 2.82
N VAL A 56 -0.64 -7.65 1.94
CA VAL A 56 -0.54 -6.77 0.77
C VAL A 56 -1.69 -7.04 -0.21
N VAL A 57 -2.00 -8.30 -0.51
CA VAL A 57 -3.13 -8.66 -1.39
C VAL A 57 -4.46 -8.16 -0.83
N VAL A 58 -4.71 -8.38 0.46
CA VAL A 58 -5.94 -7.91 1.12
C VAL A 58 -6.00 -6.38 1.09
N TYR A 59 -4.90 -5.70 1.39
CA TYR A 59 -4.83 -4.24 1.31
C TYR A 59 -5.18 -3.74 -0.10
N SER A 60 -4.55 -4.29 -1.14
CA SER A 60 -4.82 -3.92 -2.53
C SER A 60 -6.28 -4.17 -2.92
N VAL A 61 -6.87 -5.31 -2.54
CA VAL A 61 -8.27 -5.63 -2.86
C VAL A 61 -9.25 -4.68 -2.15
N VAL A 62 -8.98 -4.33 -0.89
CA VAL A 62 -9.87 -3.49 -0.09
C VAL A 62 -9.77 -2.02 -0.48
N PHE A 63 -8.55 -1.52 -0.71
CA PHE A 63 -8.28 -0.10 -0.91
C PHE A 63 -8.14 0.31 -2.39
N ASP A 64 -7.91 -0.64 -3.30
CA ASP A 64 -8.01 -0.43 -4.75
C ASP A 64 -8.83 -1.54 -5.45
N PRO A 65 -10.15 -1.59 -5.23
CA PRO A 65 -11.00 -2.63 -5.82
C PRO A 65 -11.13 -2.54 -7.36
N TRP A 66 -10.50 -1.55 -8.01
CA TRP A 66 -10.67 -1.25 -9.44
C TRP A 66 -9.46 -1.59 -10.32
N SER A 67 -8.33 -2.03 -9.75
CA SER A 67 -7.19 -2.56 -10.54
C SER A 67 -7.52 -3.87 -11.29
N VAL A 68 -8.71 -4.44 -11.06
CA VAL A 68 -9.17 -5.74 -11.57
C VAL A 68 -10.15 -5.61 -12.73
N ARG A 69 -10.45 -4.39 -13.22
CA ARG A 69 -11.23 -4.25 -14.44
C ARG A 69 -10.33 -4.48 -15.67
N PRO A 70 -10.69 -5.43 -16.56
CA PRO A 70 -9.95 -5.69 -17.80
C PRO A 70 -9.95 -4.48 -18.74
#